data_AF-A0A3Q3X344-F1
#
_entry.id   AF-A0A3Q3X344-F1
#
_cell.length_a   1.000
_cell.length_b   1.000
_cell.length_c   1.000
_cell.angle_alpha   90.00
_cell.angle_beta   90.00
_cell.angle_gamma   90.00
#
_symmetry.space_group_name_H-M   'P 1'
#
loop_
_entity.id
_entity.type
_entity.pdbx_description
1 polymer ?
#
loop_
_entity_poly.entity_id
_entity_poly.type
_entity_poly.pdbx_seq_one_letter_code
_entity_poly.pdbx_strand_id
1 'polypeptide(L)'
;MSSEEESSQTSSPSSPSSPPPPPLPPCSPPPASHFVGRKEDIVKAGRLTKLVNGCRDVLVLHHQGQLHAMDTRCYHSGGPLQSGDIEEFNGMLCIVCPWHKYKITLAGGEGLYQAVDDPTARPLRTHWRSKGVKQRIHKVTEVNGDLYVTLNESSEAIESDVYQTESYRIGLFKTKPQPRSKT
;
A
#
# COMPACT_ATOMS: atom_id res chain seq x y z
N MET A 1 36.10 -56.70 40.10
CA MET A 1 35.01 -55.70 40.18
C MET A 1 35.34 -54.67 39.12
N SER A 2 34.43 -54.43 38.16
CA SER A 2 34.68 -53.64 36.93
C SER A 2 35.69 -54.34 35.98
N SER A 3 35.60 -54.36 34.64
CA SER A 3 34.68 -53.80 33.63
C SER A 3 34.81 -54.65 32.33
N GLU A 4 33.94 -54.68 31.32
CA GLU A 4 32.51 -54.34 31.11
C GLU A 4 32.05 -55.04 29.79
N GLU A 5 30.80 -54.86 29.33
CA GLU A 5 30.38 -55.21 27.96
C GLU A 5 30.77 -54.10 26.96
N GLU A 6 30.99 -54.43 25.68
CA GLU A 6 30.77 -53.46 24.61
C GLU A 6 29.82 -54.05 23.54
N SER A 7 28.78 -53.28 23.24
CA SER A 7 27.57 -53.73 22.54
C SER A 7 27.54 -53.25 21.09
N SER A 8 27.00 -54.09 20.21
CA SER A 8 26.85 -53.81 18.78
C SER A 8 25.93 -52.61 18.53
N GLN A 9 26.43 -51.59 17.82
CA GLN A 9 25.58 -50.51 17.30
C GLN A 9 25.79 -50.33 15.79
N THR A 10 24.81 -50.81 15.03
CA THR A 10 24.69 -50.55 13.59
C THR A 10 23.98 -49.21 13.39
N SER A 11 24.67 -48.21 12.85
CA SER A 11 24.09 -46.90 12.54
C SER A 11 23.40 -46.90 11.17
N SER A 12 22.06 -46.91 11.17
CA SER A 12 21.23 -46.73 9.97
C SER A 12 21.19 -45.27 9.52
N PRO A 13 21.23 -44.96 8.21
CA PRO A 13 21.26 -43.58 7.72
C PRO A 13 19.90 -42.88 7.80
N SER A 14 19.92 -41.61 8.18
CA SER A 14 18.72 -40.75 8.28
C SER A 14 18.24 -40.29 6.89
N SER A 15 16.96 -40.52 6.58
CA SER A 15 16.33 -40.01 5.36
C SER A 15 16.23 -38.48 5.35
N PRO A 16 16.44 -37.79 4.21
CA PRO A 16 16.22 -36.34 4.10
C PRO A 16 14.73 -36.01 4.07
N SER A 17 14.27 -35.15 4.97
CA SER A 17 12.90 -34.61 4.96
C SER A 17 12.70 -33.65 3.79
N SER A 18 11.74 -33.95 2.91
CA SER A 18 11.33 -33.06 1.83
C SER A 18 10.77 -31.72 2.36
N PRO A 19 11.00 -30.60 1.67
CA PRO A 19 10.40 -29.32 2.04
C PRO A 19 8.87 -29.34 1.87
N PRO A 20 8.12 -28.52 2.64
CA PRO A 20 6.67 -28.41 2.49
C PRO A 20 6.30 -27.82 1.11
N PRO A 21 5.13 -28.20 0.54
CA PRO A 21 4.68 -27.62 -0.72
C PRO A 21 4.38 -26.11 -0.56
N PRO A 22 4.54 -25.31 -1.63
CA PRO A 22 4.20 -23.90 -1.60
C PRO A 22 2.69 -23.71 -1.35
N PRO A 23 2.29 -22.61 -0.68
CA PRO A 23 0.87 -22.33 -0.46
C PRO A 23 0.14 -22.18 -1.79
N LEU A 24 -0.96 -22.94 -1.95
CA LEU A 24 -1.83 -22.83 -3.12
C LEU A 24 -2.42 -21.41 -3.24
N PRO A 25 -2.62 -20.89 -4.47
CA PRO A 25 -3.30 -19.62 -4.65
C PRO A 25 -4.71 -19.69 -4.04
N PRO A 26 -5.20 -18.60 -3.43
CA PRO A 26 -6.52 -18.58 -2.80
C PRO A 26 -7.61 -18.78 -3.86
N CYS A 27 -8.29 -19.93 -3.80
CA CYS A 27 -9.40 -20.27 -4.71
C CYS A 27 -10.64 -19.38 -4.50
N SER A 28 -10.74 -18.75 -3.32
CA SER A 28 -11.80 -17.82 -2.94
C SER A 28 -11.21 -16.50 -2.42
N PRO A 29 -11.93 -15.36 -2.58
CA PRO A 29 -11.50 -14.07 -2.04
C PRO A 29 -11.41 -14.10 -0.50
N PRO A 30 -10.45 -13.38 0.12
CA PRO A 30 -10.34 -13.33 1.57
C PRO A 30 -11.61 -12.80 2.26
N PRO A 31 -11.88 -13.18 3.52
CA PRO A 31 -12.90 -12.54 4.34
C PRO A 31 -12.72 -11.02 4.39
N ALA A 32 -13.83 -10.27 4.41
CA ALA A 32 -13.86 -8.80 4.38
C ALA A 32 -13.12 -8.13 3.19
N SER A 33 -12.84 -8.88 2.12
CA SER A 33 -12.33 -8.31 0.86
C SER A 33 -13.48 -7.89 -0.07
N HIS A 34 -13.25 -6.83 -0.84
CA HIS A 34 -14.26 -6.16 -1.66
C HIS A 34 -13.82 -6.09 -3.11
N PHE A 35 -14.65 -6.55 -4.04
CA PHE A 35 -14.35 -6.51 -5.47
C PHE A 35 -14.19 -5.06 -5.97
N VAL A 36 -13.06 -4.78 -6.64
CA VAL A 36 -12.77 -3.46 -7.23
C VAL A 36 -12.81 -3.43 -8.76
N GLY A 37 -12.61 -4.57 -9.41
CA GLY A 37 -12.65 -4.71 -10.88
C GLY A 37 -11.76 -5.86 -11.38
N ARG A 38 -11.80 -6.14 -12.69
CA ARG A 38 -10.88 -7.09 -13.33
C ARG A 38 -9.46 -6.53 -13.36
N LYS A 39 -8.47 -7.40 -13.15
CA LYS A 39 -7.06 -7.02 -13.21
C LYS A 39 -6.67 -6.39 -14.54
N GLU A 40 -7.11 -6.96 -15.66
CA GLU A 40 -6.77 -6.47 -17.00
C GLU A 40 -7.23 -5.02 -17.22
N ASP A 41 -8.47 -4.70 -16.86
CA ASP A 41 -9.03 -3.35 -16.97
C ASP A 41 -8.27 -2.35 -16.10
N ILE A 42 -7.89 -2.76 -14.89
CA ILE A 42 -7.18 -1.94 -13.90
C ILE A 42 -5.72 -1.71 -14.31
N VAL A 43 -5.05 -2.75 -14.81
CA VAL A 43 -3.69 -2.70 -15.37
C VAL A 43 -3.66 -1.79 -16.59
N LYS A 44 -4.66 -1.89 -17.47
CA LYS A 44 -4.80 -1.06 -18.68
C LYS A 44 -5.12 0.41 -18.37
N ALA A 45 -5.94 0.68 -17.35
CA ALA A 45 -6.21 2.03 -16.87
C ALA A 45 -5.06 2.61 -16.02
N GLY A 46 -4.17 1.76 -15.51
CA GLY A 46 -3.08 2.10 -14.60
C GLY A 46 -3.52 2.48 -13.17
N ARG A 47 -4.75 2.95 -12.97
CA ARG A 47 -5.31 3.33 -11.66
C ARG A 47 -6.85 3.38 -11.66
N LEU A 48 -7.44 3.18 -10.49
CA LEU A 48 -8.88 3.34 -10.22
C LEU A 48 -9.12 3.96 -8.84
N THR A 49 -10.28 4.60 -8.65
CA THR A 49 -10.77 4.99 -7.31
C THR A 49 -12.10 4.30 -7.03
N LYS A 50 -12.26 3.70 -5.85
CA LYS A 50 -13.45 2.96 -5.43
C LYS A 50 -13.81 3.26 -3.99
N LEU A 51 -15.10 3.49 -3.73
CA LEU A 51 -15.65 3.48 -2.38
C LEU A 51 -15.78 2.02 -1.91
N VAL A 52 -15.03 1.67 -0.88
CA VAL A 52 -14.98 0.33 -0.27
C VAL A 52 -15.74 0.33 1.06
N ASN A 53 -16.48 -0.75 1.33
CA ASN A 53 -17.37 -0.92 2.49
C ASN A 53 -18.34 0.27 2.75
N GLY A 54 -18.69 1.03 1.70
CA GLY A 54 -19.51 2.25 1.81
C GLY A 54 -18.86 3.44 2.54
N CYS A 55 -17.69 3.26 3.16
CA CYS A 55 -17.11 4.23 4.11
C CYS A 55 -15.73 4.78 3.72
N ARG A 56 -14.98 4.13 2.83
CA ARG A 56 -13.57 4.49 2.57
C ARG A 56 -13.23 4.59 1.09
N ASP A 57 -12.75 5.75 0.63
CA ASP A 57 -12.35 5.96 -0.77
C ASP A 57 -10.92 5.47 -1.02
N VAL A 58 -10.77 4.33 -1.68
CA VAL A 58 -9.49 3.68 -1.98
C VAL A 58 -9.03 3.96 -3.41
N LEU A 59 -7.79 4.39 -3.56
CA LEU A 59 -7.05 4.41 -4.82
C LEU A 59 -6.33 3.07 -4.97
N VAL A 60 -6.63 2.33 -6.02
CA VAL A 60 -5.82 1.17 -6.45
C VAL A 60 -5.03 1.59 -7.68
N LEU A 61 -3.74 1.30 -7.68
CA LEU A 61 -2.81 1.68 -8.76
C LEU A 61 -1.95 0.49 -9.17
N HIS A 62 -1.67 0.40 -10.46
CA HIS A 62 -0.78 -0.57 -11.06
C HIS A 62 0.47 0.16 -11.58
N HIS A 63 1.65 -0.24 -11.10
CA HIS A 63 2.92 0.32 -11.54
C HIS A 63 4.00 -0.77 -11.53
N GLN A 64 4.81 -0.85 -12.60
CA GLN A 64 5.91 -1.83 -12.74
C GLN A 64 5.53 -3.29 -12.41
N GLY A 65 4.32 -3.72 -12.80
CA GLY A 65 3.82 -5.08 -12.53
C GLY A 65 3.27 -5.31 -11.13
N GLN A 66 3.32 -4.30 -10.24
CA GLN A 66 2.82 -4.38 -8.87
C GLN A 66 1.51 -3.60 -8.72
N LEU A 67 0.64 -4.09 -7.82
CA LEU A 67 -0.61 -3.47 -7.43
C LEU A 67 -0.51 -2.95 -6.01
N HIS A 68 -0.86 -1.68 -5.81
CA HIS A 68 -0.90 -1.04 -4.50
C HIS A 68 -2.28 -0.46 -4.27
N ALA A 69 -2.73 -0.43 -3.02
CA ALA A 69 -3.96 0.25 -2.62
C ALA A 69 -3.70 1.16 -1.42
N MET A 70 -4.26 2.37 -1.45
CA MET A 70 -4.14 3.35 -0.38
C MET A 70 -5.36 4.28 -0.33
N ASP A 71 -5.50 5.05 0.74
CA ASP A 71 -6.48 6.15 0.78
C ASP A 71 -6.30 7.10 -0.43
N THR A 72 -7.40 7.51 -1.06
CA THR A 72 -7.39 8.37 -2.26
C THR A 72 -6.92 9.81 -1.97
N ARG A 73 -7.05 10.25 -0.71
CA ARG A 73 -6.86 11.63 -0.28
C ARG A 73 -5.54 11.78 0.46
N CYS A 74 -4.66 12.64 -0.05
CA CYS A 74 -3.34 12.88 0.53
C CYS A 74 -3.43 13.41 1.97
N TYR A 75 -2.76 12.74 2.90
CA TYR A 75 -2.73 13.07 4.33
C TYR A 75 -2.42 14.54 4.67
N HIS A 76 -1.70 15.27 3.81
CA HIS A 76 -1.31 16.65 4.08
C HIS A 76 -2.49 17.63 4.05
N SER A 77 -3.42 17.48 3.10
CA SER A 77 -4.53 18.44 2.88
C SER A 77 -5.73 17.88 2.11
N GLY A 78 -5.82 16.57 1.89
CA GLY A 78 -6.90 15.95 1.10
C GLY A 78 -6.71 15.98 -0.41
N GLY A 79 -5.48 16.25 -0.88
CA GLY A 79 -5.14 16.31 -2.31
C GLY A 79 -5.44 15.01 -3.07
N PRO A 80 -5.87 15.07 -4.34
CA PRO A 80 -6.31 13.90 -5.10
C PRO A 80 -5.11 13.07 -5.58
N LEU A 81 -4.75 12.02 -4.82
CA LEU A 81 -3.61 11.16 -5.18
C LEU A 81 -3.85 10.40 -6.49
N GLN A 82 -5.11 10.16 -6.87
CA GLN A 82 -5.49 9.64 -8.19
C GLN A 82 -4.89 10.44 -9.38
N SER A 83 -4.54 11.71 -9.17
CA SER A 83 -3.94 12.62 -10.16
C SER A 83 -2.47 12.93 -9.86
N GLY A 84 -1.83 12.17 -8.96
CA GLY A 84 -0.41 12.27 -8.68
C GLY A 84 0.45 11.46 -9.65
N ASP A 85 1.68 11.91 -9.84
CA ASP A 85 2.70 11.21 -10.62
C ASP A 85 3.35 10.11 -9.78
N ILE A 86 3.89 9.07 -10.43
CA ILE A 86 4.68 8.02 -9.76
C ILE A 86 6.14 8.26 -10.08
N GLU A 87 6.95 8.47 -9.06
CA GLU A 87 8.37 8.80 -9.14
C GLU A 87 9.16 7.97 -8.11
N GLU A 88 10.45 7.73 -8.36
CA GLU A 88 11.32 7.03 -7.42
C GLU A 88 12.13 8.01 -6.57
N PHE A 89 12.14 7.80 -5.25
CA PHE A 89 13.00 8.55 -4.33
C PHE A 89 13.70 7.58 -3.38
N ASN A 90 15.03 7.62 -3.32
CA ASN A 90 15.83 6.76 -2.43
C ASN A 90 15.55 5.25 -2.63
N GLY A 91 15.40 4.81 -3.89
CA GLY A 91 15.05 3.43 -4.22
C GLY A 91 13.60 3.03 -3.91
N MET A 92 12.75 3.98 -3.49
CA MET A 92 11.34 3.73 -3.15
C MET A 92 10.42 4.41 -4.15
N LEU A 93 9.55 3.61 -4.79
CA LEU A 93 8.45 4.13 -5.60
C LEU A 93 7.46 4.90 -4.71
N CYS A 94 7.17 6.13 -5.10
CA CYS A 94 6.29 7.02 -4.39
C CYS A 94 5.24 7.63 -5.32
N ILE A 95 4.05 7.88 -4.79
CA ILE A 95 3.09 8.80 -5.41
C ILE A 95 3.37 10.23 -4.94
N VAL A 96 3.43 11.16 -5.90
CA VAL A 96 3.69 12.58 -5.66
C VAL A 96 2.37 13.34 -5.68
N CYS A 97 1.95 13.86 -4.52
CA CYS A 97 0.71 14.60 -4.38
C CYS A 97 0.71 15.83 -5.30
N PRO A 98 -0.30 16.01 -6.19
CA PRO A 98 -0.26 17.05 -7.21
C PRO A 98 -0.26 18.47 -6.62
N TRP A 99 -0.91 18.67 -5.46
CA TRP A 99 -1.05 19.98 -4.81
C TRP A 99 0.24 20.49 -4.15
N HIS A 100 0.92 19.65 -3.36
CA HIS A 100 2.02 20.08 -2.48
C HIS A 100 3.31 19.26 -2.63
N LYS A 101 3.38 18.38 -3.64
CA LYS A 101 4.56 17.55 -4.00
C LYS A 101 5.13 16.68 -2.86
N TYR A 102 4.28 16.38 -1.88
CA TYR A 102 4.49 15.36 -0.85
C TYR A 102 4.65 13.99 -1.50
N LYS A 103 5.66 13.24 -1.04
CA LYS A 103 6.07 11.94 -1.58
C LYS A 103 5.63 10.86 -0.62
N ILE A 104 4.81 9.93 -1.09
CA ILE A 104 4.18 8.88 -0.28
C ILE A 104 4.59 7.52 -0.85
N THR A 105 5.29 6.68 -0.08
CA THR A 105 5.75 5.37 -0.59
C THR A 105 4.56 4.48 -0.95
N LEU A 106 4.63 3.82 -2.11
CA LEU A 106 3.54 2.95 -2.60
C LEU A 106 3.37 1.68 -1.75
N ALA A 107 4.46 1.18 -1.18
CA ALA A 107 4.48 -0.04 -0.38
C ALA A 107 4.04 0.19 1.09
N GLY A 108 4.46 1.30 1.70
CA GLY A 108 4.31 1.56 3.14
C GLY A 108 3.51 2.79 3.52
N GLY A 109 3.18 3.68 2.57
CA GLY A 109 2.44 4.92 2.85
C GLY A 109 3.26 5.95 3.64
N GLU A 110 4.58 5.84 3.60
CA GLU A 110 5.49 6.70 4.34
C GLU A 110 5.69 8.06 3.67
N GLY A 111 5.68 9.13 4.46
CA GLY A 111 5.93 10.48 3.97
C GLY A 111 7.43 10.79 3.86
N LEU A 112 8.00 10.78 2.65
CA LEU A 112 9.43 11.04 2.45
C LEU A 112 9.75 12.54 2.32
N TYR A 113 10.91 12.94 2.84
CA TYR A 113 11.48 14.27 2.68
C TYR A 113 13.01 14.22 2.63
N GLN A 114 13.62 15.27 2.06
CA GLN A 114 15.06 15.50 2.18
C GLN A 114 15.30 16.37 3.42
N ALA A 115 16.04 15.83 4.38
CA ALA A 115 16.55 16.59 5.52
C ALA A 115 17.87 17.27 5.13
N VAL A 116 18.16 18.41 5.76
CA VAL A 116 19.42 19.16 5.64
C VAL A 116 20.13 19.08 6.97
N ASP A 117 21.37 18.58 7.00
CA ASP A 117 22.15 18.45 8.23
C ASP A 117 22.63 19.81 8.76
N ASP A 118 23.18 20.65 7.87
CA ASP A 118 23.64 22.01 8.15
C ASP A 118 23.08 22.98 7.09
N PRO A 119 22.16 23.90 7.47
CA PRO A 119 21.58 24.87 6.54
C PRO A 119 22.55 26.00 6.13
N THR A 120 23.71 26.12 6.81
CA THR A 120 24.73 27.14 6.54
C THR A 120 25.79 26.65 5.55
N ALA A 121 26.12 25.35 5.55
CA ALA A 121 27.07 24.74 4.63
C ALA A 121 26.71 24.90 3.14
N ARG A 122 27.73 25.02 2.27
CA ARG A 122 27.58 25.07 0.81
C ARG A 122 28.61 24.13 0.15
N PRO A 123 28.21 23.24 -0.78
CA PRO A 123 26.83 22.92 -1.16
C PRO A 123 26.04 22.31 0.01
N LEU A 124 24.72 22.46 -0.02
CA LEU A 124 23.84 21.82 0.98
C LEU A 124 24.00 20.30 0.88
N ARG A 125 24.19 19.65 2.03
CA ARG A 125 24.15 18.19 2.13
C ARG A 125 22.75 17.79 2.56
N THR A 126 22.09 17.01 1.71
CA THR A 126 20.76 16.47 1.95
C THR A 126 20.78 14.96 2.01
N HIS A 127 19.95 14.39 2.87
CA HIS A 127 19.75 12.96 2.96
C HIS A 127 18.25 12.64 3.11
N TRP A 128 17.81 11.49 2.59
CA TRP A 128 16.40 11.12 2.67
C TRP A 128 16.01 10.65 4.08
N ARG A 129 14.83 11.07 4.53
CA ARG A 129 14.20 10.64 5.78
C ARG A 129 12.72 10.36 5.55
N SER A 130 12.17 9.51 6.43
CA SER A 130 10.74 9.22 6.52
C SER A 130 10.11 10.00 7.68
N LYS A 131 8.86 10.42 7.51
CA LYS A 131 7.98 10.94 8.57
C LYS A 131 7.19 9.82 9.27
N GLY A 132 7.53 8.55 9.00
CA GLY A 132 6.71 7.38 9.32
C GLY A 132 5.53 7.21 8.36
N VAL A 133 4.68 6.22 8.64
CA VAL A 133 3.45 5.95 7.87
C VAL A 133 2.48 7.11 8.05
N LYS A 134 2.15 7.80 6.95
CA LYS A 134 1.23 8.95 6.93
C LYS A 134 0.00 8.73 6.05
N GLN A 135 0.08 7.81 5.09
CA GLN A 135 -1.01 7.41 4.22
C GLN A 135 -1.38 5.96 4.52
N ARG A 136 -2.65 5.64 4.81
CA ARG A 136 -3.03 4.25 5.07
C ARG A 136 -2.98 3.42 3.78
N ILE A 137 -2.23 2.32 3.85
CA ILE A 137 -2.16 1.28 2.81
C ILE A 137 -3.20 0.19 3.07
N HIS A 138 -3.74 -0.38 2.00
CA HIS A 138 -4.69 -1.49 1.99
C HIS A 138 -4.15 -2.67 1.19
N LYS A 139 -4.65 -3.88 1.47
CA LYS A 139 -4.19 -5.09 0.79
C LYS A 139 -4.99 -5.31 -0.49
N VAL A 140 -4.31 -5.39 -1.63
CA VAL A 140 -4.88 -5.92 -2.88
C VAL A 140 -4.68 -7.44 -2.91
N THR A 141 -5.70 -8.18 -3.32
CA THR A 141 -5.62 -9.64 -3.58
C THR A 141 -6.22 -9.93 -4.95
N GLU A 142 -5.55 -10.78 -5.72
CA GLU A 142 -6.04 -11.28 -7.01
C GLU A 142 -6.60 -12.69 -6.83
N VAL A 143 -7.80 -12.94 -7.35
CA VAL A 143 -8.44 -14.27 -7.40
C VAL A 143 -9.10 -14.42 -8.77
N ASN A 144 -8.69 -15.44 -9.53
CA ASN A 144 -9.25 -15.77 -10.85
C ASN A 144 -9.29 -14.59 -11.86
N GLY A 145 -8.32 -13.67 -11.78
CA GLY A 145 -8.23 -12.47 -12.63
C GLY A 145 -9.03 -11.26 -12.12
N ASP A 146 -9.82 -11.42 -11.06
CA ASP A 146 -10.53 -10.34 -10.37
C ASP A 146 -9.71 -9.79 -9.20
N LEU A 147 -9.72 -8.47 -9.02
CA LEU A 147 -9.04 -7.78 -7.93
C LEU A 147 -10.00 -7.44 -6.80
N TYR A 148 -9.54 -7.70 -5.59
CA TYR A 148 -10.23 -7.44 -4.33
C TYR A 148 -9.35 -6.57 -3.42
N VAL A 149 -9.96 -5.67 -2.67
CA VAL A 149 -9.30 -4.89 -1.62
C VAL A 149 -9.81 -5.33 -0.24
N THR A 150 -8.88 -5.70 0.63
CA THR A 150 -9.13 -5.81 2.08
C THR A 150 -8.66 -4.53 2.74
N LEU A 151 -9.57 -3.87 3.47
CA LEU A 151 -9.24 -2.65 4.20
C LEU A 151 -8.26 -2.94 5.34
N ASN A 152 -7.48 -1.92 5.71
CA ASN A 152 -6.57 -2.00 6.85
C ASN A 152 -7.26 -1.39 8.07
N GLU A 153 -7.75 -2.26 8.93
CA GLU A 153 -8.55 -1.92 10.11
C GLU A 153 -7.70 -1.76 11.38
N SER A 154 -6.37 -1.54 11.24
CA SER A 154 -5.50 -1.19 12.39
C SER A 154 -6.07 0.01 13.15
N SER A 155 -6.14 -0.12 14.48
CA SER A 155 -6.64 0.90 15.40
C SER A 155 -5.71 2.11 15.55
N GLU A 156 -4.48 2.03 15.06
CA GLU A 156 -3.55 3.16 15.00
C GLU A 156 -4.09 4.22 14.03
N ALA A 157 -4.30 5.44 14.53
CA ALA A 157 -4.75 6.56 13.71
C ALA A 157 -3.62 7.08 12.81
N ILE A 158 -3.91 7.24 11.52
CA ILE A 158 -3.00 7.72 10.48
C ILE A 158 -3.55 9.04 9.92
N GLU A 159 -2.68 9.99 9.57
CA GLU A 159 -3.09 11.34 9.15
C GLU A 159 -4.05 11.36 7.95
N SER A 160 -4.02 10.34 7.08
CA SER A 160 -4.98 10.22 5.97
C SER A 160 -6.42 9.87 6.40
N ASP A 161 -6.64 9.29 7.59
CA ASP A 161 -7.96 8.87 8.08
C ASP A 161 -8.95 10.04 8.18
N VAL A 162 -8.46 11.25 8.49
CA VAL A 162 -9.25 12.50 8.59
C VAL A 162 -10.06 12.75 7.30
N TYR A 163 -9.48 12.43 6.14
CA TYR A 163 -10.08 12.67 4.82
C TYR A 163 -10.99 11.53 4.34
N GLN A 164 -11.10 10.45 5.12
CA GLN A 164 -12.04 9.35 4.86
C GLN A 164 -13.34 9.51 5.66
N THR A 165 -13.46 10.57 6.46
CA THR A 165 -14.68 10.88 7.24
C THR A 165 -15.85 11.28 6.34
N GLU A 166 -17.07 10.88 6.72
CA GLU A 166 -18.28 11.21 5.97
C GLU A 166 -18.55 12.73 5.96
N SER A 167 -18.19 13.46 7.02
CA SER A 167 -18.25 14.93 7.06
C SER A 167 -17.35 15.58 6.00
N TYR A 168 -16.13 15.09 5.82
CA TYR A 168 -15.23 15.55 4.75
C TYR A 168 -15.79 15.23 3.36
N ARG A 169 -16.29 14.00 3.16
CA ARG A 169 -16.93 13.56 1.91
C ARG A 169 -18.12 14.44 1.53
N ILE A 170 -19.05 14.69 2.45
CA ILE A 170 -20.21 15.59 2.25
C ILE A 170 -19.76 17.01 1.90
N GLY A 171 -18.73 17.54 2.55
CA GLY A 171 -18.15 18.85 2.22
C GLY A 171 -17.62 18.94 0.79
N LEU A 172 -17.08 17.83 0.27
CA LEU A 172 -16.55 17.73 -1.09
C LEU A 172 -17.65 17.68 -2.16
N PHE A 173 -18.82 17.12 -1.86
CA PHE A 173 -19.97 17.17 -2.77
C PHE A 173 -20.61 18.57 -2.85
N LYS A 174 -20.63 19.32 -1.74
CA LYS A 174 -21.17 20.70 -1.70
C LYS A 174 -20.31 21.73 -2.46
N THR A 175 -19.04 21.43 -2.72
CA THR A 175 -18.08 22.36 -3.33
C THR A 175 -17.81 22.10 -4.82
N LYS A 176 -18.39 21.06 -5.43
CA LYS A 176 -18.36 20.90 -6.89
C LYS A 176 -19.17 22.02 -7.56
N PRO A 177 -18.59 22.80 -8.48
CA PRO A 177 -19.34 23.83 -9.20
C PRO A 177 -20.43 23.16 -10.05
N GLN A 178 -21.65 23.67 -9.96
CA GLN A 178 -22.75 23.29 -10.87
C GLN A 178 -22.34 23.58 -12.32
N PRO A 179 -22.68 22.70 -13.29
CA PRO A 179 -22.41 22.98 -14.68
C PRO A 179 -23.15 24.26 -15.09
N ARG A 180 -22.43 25.27 -15.57
CA ARG A 180 -23.05 26.48 -16.11
C ARG A 180 -23.92 26.08 -17.30
N SER A 181 -25.22 26.37 -17.23
CA SER A 181 -26.12 26.26 -18.37
C SER A 181 -25.58 27.13 -19.50
N LYS A 182 -25.36 26.53 -20.67
CA LYS A 182 -25.07 27.30 -21.89
C LYS A 182 -26.37 28.00 -22.30
N THR A 183 -26.31 29.33 -22.32
CA THR A 183 -27.27 30.20 -23.02
C THR A 183 -26.78 30.39 -24.45
#